data_AF-A0A2T0Q7M4-F1
#
_entry.id   AF-A0A2T0Q7M4-F1
#
_cell.length_a   1.000
_cell.length_b   1.000
_cell.length_c   1.000
_cell.angle_alpha   90.00
_cell.angle_beta   90.00
_cell.angle_gamma   90.00
#
_symmetry.space_group_name_H-M   'P 1'
#
loop_
_entity.id
_entity.type
_entity.pdbx_description
1 polymer ?
#
loop_
_entity_poly.entity_id
_entity_poly.type
_entity_poly.pdbx_seq_one_letter_code
_entity_poly.pdbx_strand_id
1 'polypeptide(L)'
;MTAELLAAALLGFFAVGYFVLGGADIGLGMVLPYLGRDPGQRRTAIAAVGPVFLGNEVWLVATAGLLVGAFPDLEGELLTGLFPAVVALLAGWIGRDAGLWMRGRAGGRAWWAVCDTAITAGSWTVALSWGWMFSGLFAGITDRPATGLGAALAALAVAVLFGSHGLAFAALRLSGPLRTRARGPFGPSGEAPTFALTSAAMALLPLAAGIRLPLAATAADDGTLAFLLPVVAIILPLLLAAQVWTWSVFRHRVTGPGYL
;
A
#
# COMPACT_ATOMS: atom_id res chain seq x y z
N MET A 1 6.41 10.25 28.09
CA MET A 1 7.40 9.26 27.55
C MET A 1 6.80 7.88 27.23
N THR A 2 6.15 7.15 28.15
CA THR A 2 5.65 5.79 27.82
C THR A 2 4.49 5.78 26.81
N ALA A 3 3.55 6.73 26.92
CA ALA A 3 2.41 6.86 26.01
C ALA A 3 2.85 7.27 24.59
N GLU A 4 3.78 8.23 24.48
CA GLU A 4 4.36 8.67 23.21
C GLU A 4 5.06 7.52 22.47
N LEU A 5 5.87 6.73 23.18
CA LEU A 5 6.55 5.56 22.61
C LEU A 5 5.55 4.50 22.13
N LEU A 6 4.47 4.28 22.88
CA LEU A 6 3.39 3.38 22.47
C LEU A 6 2.69 3.91 21.21
N ALA A 7 2.37 5.21 21.15
CA ALA A 7 1.79 5.84 19.97
C ALA A 7 2.70 5.71 18.74
N ALA A 8 4.02 5.90 18.91
CA ALA A 8 5.00 5.79 17.85
C ALA A 8 5.11 4.34 17.34
N ALA A 9 5.10 3.37 18.26
CA ALA A 9 5.07 1.95 17.92
C ALA A 9 3.79 1.56 17.17
N LEU A 10 2.64 2.09 17.58
CA LEU A 10 1.35 1.87 16.90
C LEU A 10 1.33 2.51 15.51
N LEU A 11 1.89 3.71 15.35
CA LEU A 11 2.01 4.37 14.04
C LEU A 11 2.85 3.53 13.09
N GLY A 12 4.03 3.08 13.55
CA GLY A 12 4.88 2.17 12.80
C GLY A 12 4.16 0.85 12.47
N PHE A 13 3.40 0.29 13.41
CA PHE A 13 2.65 -0.95 13.22
C PHE A 13 1.57 -0.82 12.13
N PHE A 14 0.73 0.23 12.19
CA PHE A 14 -0.30 0.45 11.18
C PHE A 14 0.31 0.76 9.81
N ALA A 15 1.37 1.56 9.77
CA ALA A 15 2.08 1.87 8.53
C ALA A 15 2.68 0.62 7.91
N VAL A 16 3.36 -0.23 8.69
CA VAL A 16 3.88 -1.53 8.24
C VAL A 16 2.76 -2.39 7.67
N GLY A 17 1.63 -2.50 8.38
CA GLY A 17 0.47 -3.24 7.91
C GLY A 17 -0.04 -2.73 6.56
N TYR A 18 -0.14 -1.42 6.37
CA TYR A 18 -0.51 -0.83 5.08
C TYR A 18 0.50 -1.14 3.97
N PHE A 19 1.80 -0.92 4.18
CA PHE A 19 2.79 -1.16 3.13
C PHE A 19 2.90 -2.64 2.74
N VAL A 20 2.72 -3.56 3.69
CA VAL A 20 2.71 -4.99 3.41
C VAL A 20 1.41 -5.44 2.75
N LEU A 21 0.26 -4.97 3.22
CA LEU A 21 -1.03 -5.43 2.71
C LEU A 21 -1.42 -4.64 1.45
N GLY A 22 -1.55 -3.32 1.60
CA GLY A 22 -1.84 -2.35 0.54
C GLY A 22 -0.81 -2.35 -0.58
N GLY A 23 0.47 -2.54 -0.24
CA GLY A 23 1.54 -2.60 -1.24
C GLY A 23 1.39 -3.77 -2.20
N ALA A 24 0.77 -4.87 -1.78
CA ALA A 24 0.54 -6.04 -2.63
C ALA A 24 -0.50 -5.76 -3.72
N ASP A 25 -1.63 -5.13 -3.37
CA ASP A 25 -2.69 -4.81 -4.33
C ASP A 25 -2.39 -3.58 -5.18
N ILE A 26 -1.68 -2.58 -4.65
CA ILE A 26 -1.11 -1.48 -5.46
C ILE A 26 -0.10 -2.06 -6.46
N GLY A 27 0.83 -2.88 -5.98
CA GLY A 27 1.84 -3.54 -6.81
C GLY A 27 1.22 -4.37 -7.94
N LEU A 28 0.20 -5.18 -7.63
CA LEU A 28 -0.51 -5.98 -8.63
C LEU A 28 -1.17 -5.10 -9.70
N GLY A 29 -1.75 -3.97 -9.29
CA GLY A 29 -2.31 -2.97 -10.21
C GLY A 29 -1.26 -2.39 -11.15
N MET A 30 -0.05 -2.08 -10.66
CA MET A 30 1.06 -1.56 -11.50
C MET A 30 1.48 -2.54 -12.59
N VAL A 31 1.50 -3.84 -12.28
CA VAL A 31 1.96 -4.90 -13.20
C VAL A 31 0.81 -5.58 -13.94
N LEU A 32 -0.42 -5.05 -13.86
CA LEU A 32 -1.60 -5.66 -14.48
C LEU A 32 -1.42 -5.94 -15.99
N PRO A 33 -0.84 -5.05 -16.82
CA PRO A 33 -0.61 -5.33 -18.23
C PRO A 33 0.41 -6.44 -18.49
N TYR A 34 1.35 -6.65 -17.56
CA TYR A 34 2.33 -7.74 -17.64
C TYR A 34 1.70 -9.09 -17.28
N LEU A 35 0.87 -9.11 -16.22
CA LEU A 35 0.16 -10.31 -15.77
C LEU A 35 -0.84 -10.79 -16.83
N GLY A 36 -1.72 -9.90 -17.27
CA GLY A 36 -2.81 -10.22 -18.19
C GLY A 36 -2.67 -9.59 -19.58
N ARG A 37 -2.59 -10.44 -20.61
CA ARG A 37 -2.42 -10.03 -22.01
C ARG A 37 -3.74 -9.82 -22.75
N ASP A 38 -4.84 -10.31 -22.18
CA ASP A 38 -6.19 -10.15 -22.68
C ASP A 38 -7.15 -9.70 -21.56
N PRO A 39 -8.35 -9.18 -21.88
CA PRO A 39 -9.29 -8.67 -20.88
C PRO A 39 -9.73 -9.71 -19.84
N GLY A 40 -9.79 -10.99 -20.20
CA GLY A 40 -10.19 -12.08 -19.29
C GLY A 40 -9.08 -12.42 -18.30
N GLN A 41 -7.84 -12.45 -18.77
CA GLN A 41 -6.66 -12.60 -17.92
C GLN A 41 -6.50 -11.44 -16.93
N ARG A 42 -6.69 -10.20 -17.38
CA ARG A 42 -6.64 -9.02 -16.49
C ARG A 42 -7.74 -9.06 -15.44
N ARG A 43 -8.96 -9.48 -15.84
CA ARG A 43 -10.07 -9.69 -14.91
C ARG A 43 -9.74 -10.73 -13.83
N THR A 44 -9.11 -11.83 -14.24
CA THR A 44 -8.67 -12.88 -13.32
C THR A 44 -7.57 -12.38 -12.37
N ALA A 45 -6.64 -11.56 -12.86
CA ALA A 45 -5.62 -10.92 -12.02
C ALA A 45 -6.26 -9.98 -10.97
N ILE A 46 -7.20 -9.12 -11.38
CA ILE A 46 -7.94 -8.22 -10.49
C ILE A 46 -8.74 -8.98 -9.44
N ALA A 47 -9.31 -10.13 -9.80
CA ALA A 47 -10.05 -10.97 -8.85
C ALA A 47 -9.18 -11.50 -7.69
N ALA A 48 -7.85 -11.50 -7.81
CA ALA A 48 -6.96 -11.86 -6.71
C ALA A 48 -6.93 -10.83 -5.57
N VAL A 49 -7.16 -9.54 -5.87
CA VAL A 49 -7.16 -8.45 -4.89
C VAL A 49 -8.56 -8.05 -4.43
N GLY A 50 -9.59 -8.29 -5.25
CA GLY A 50 -10.96 -7.85 -4.99
C GLY A 50 -11.49 -8.11 -3.58
N PRO A 51 -11.30 -9.31 -2.99
CA PRO A 51 -11.81 -9.59 -1.64
C PRO A 51 -11.05 -8.93 -0.48
N VAL A 52 -9.83 -8.42 -0.72
CA VAL A 52 -8.92 -7.97 0.34
C VAL A 52 -8.57 -6.48 0.28
N PHE A 53 -8.66 -5.84 -0.89
CA PHE A 53 -8.07 -4.51 -1.10
C PHE A 53 -8.69 -3.42 -0.20
N LEU A 54 -10.02 -3.38 -0.03
CA LEU A 54 -10.68 -2.43 0.88
C LEU A 54 -10.20 -2.62 2.33
N GLY A 55 -10.06 -3.88 2.76
CA GLY A 55 -9.53 -4.19 4.09
C GLY A 55 -8.10 -3.71 4.25
N ASN A 56 -7.28 -3.86 3.21
CA ASN A 56 -5.90 -3.36 3.20
C ASN A 56 -5.84 -1.82 3.30
N GLU A 57 -6.78 -1.10 2.67
CA GLU A 57 -6.86 0.37 2.73
C GLU A 57 -7.19 0.92 4.12
N VAL A 58 -7.94 0.16 4.93
CA VAL A 58 -8.24 0.55 6.33
C VAL A 58 -6.97 0.75 7.15
N TRP A 59 -5.89 0.03 6.85
CA TRP A 59 -4.59 0.22 7.52
C TRP A 59 -3.99 1.60 7.25
N LEU A 60 -4.15 2.14 6.04
CA LEU A 60 -3.72 3.51 5.74
C LEU A 60 -4.59 4.53 6.46
N VAL A 61 -5.90 4.31 6.49
CA VAL A 61 -6.83 5.19 7.23
C VAL A 61 -6.49 5.21 8.71
N ALA A 62 -6.20 4.06 9.32
CA ALA A 62 -5.75 3.96 10.70
C ALA A 62 -4.40 4.67 10.92
N THR A 63 -3.45 4.49 10.00
CA THR A 63 -2.15 5.19 10.03
C THR A 63 -2.34 6.70 9.99
N ALA A 64 -3.15 7.21 9.05
CA ALA A 64 -3.42 8.63 8.91
C ALA A 64 -4.18 9.20 10.12
N GLY A 65 -5.20 8.49 10.63
CA GLY A 65 -5.93 8.90 11.82
C GLY A 65 -5.04 8.96 13.07
N LEU A 66 -4.11 8.01 13.22
CA LEU A 66 -3.15 8.03 14.30
C LEU A 66 -2.09 9.13 14.12
N LEU A 67 -1.65 9.40 12.89
CA LEU A 67 -0.75 10.51 12.59
C LEU A 67 -1.40 11.85 12.97
N VAL A 68 -2.62 12.11 12.50
CA VAL A 68 -3.39 13.34 12.81
C VAL A 68 -3.65 13.46 14.32
N GLY A 69 -4.10 12.37 14.96
CA GLY A 69 -4.52 12.42 16.36
C GLY A 69 -3.36 12.44 17.36
N ALA A 70 -2.36 11.59 17.15
CA ALA A 70 -1.26 11.41 18.11
C ALA A 70 0.00 12.21 17.76
N PHE A 71 0.12 12.75 16.54
CA PHE A 71 1.29 13.51 16.10
C PHE A 71 0.92 14.74 15.24
N PRO A 72 0.09 15.66 15.75
CA PRO A 72 -0.47 16.76 14.96
C PRO A 72 0.59 17.70 14.37
N ASP A 73 1.68 17.98 15.09
CA ASP A 73 2.76 18.85 14.59
C ASP A 73 3.48 18.21 13.40
N LEU A 74 3.78 16.91 13.51
CA LEU A 74 4.40 16.14 12.43
C LEU A 74 3.47 15.99 11.23
N GLU A 75 2.18 15.78 11.48
CA GLU A 75 1.16 15.73 10.45
C GLU A 75 1.12 17.02 9.63
N GLY A 76 1.02 18.17 10.31
CA GLY A 76 0.96 19.47 9.65
C GLY A 76 2.20 19.76 8.82
N GLU A 77 3.38 19.41 9.33
CA GLU A 77 4.65 19.53 8.61
C GLU A 77 4.68 18.64 7.35
N LEU A 78 4.37 17.35 7.49
CA LEU A 78 4.41 16.40 6.38
C LEU A 78 3.39 16.72 5.29
N LEU A 79 2.13 17.00 5.66
CA LEU A 79 1.08 17.26 4.67
C LEU A 79 1.30 18.58 3.94
N THR A 80 1.78 19.62 4.63
CA THR A 80 2.06 20.92 4.02
C THR A 80 3.33 20.84 3.16
N GLY A 81 4.41 20.28 3.70
CA GLY A 81 5.70 20.22 3.03
C GLY A 81 5.72 19.26 1.84
N LEU A 82 5.00 18.14 1.93
CA LEU A 82 4.93 17.13 0.87
C LEU A 82 3.61 17.21 0.07
N PHE A 83 2.90 18.33 0.14
CA PHE A 83 1.57 18.52 -0.46
C PHE A 83 1.46 18.03 -1.92
N PRO A 84 2.40 18.35 -2.84
CA PRO A 84 2.30 17.87 -4.22
C PRO A 84 2.31 16.34 -4.33
N ALA A 85 3.13 15.67 -3.51
CA ALA A 85 3.21 14.20 -3.48
C ALA A 85 1.94 13.60 -2.87
N VAL A 86 1.41 14.20 -1.81
CA VAL A 86 0.15 13.79 -1.16
C VAL A 86 -1.02 13.92 -2.13
N VAL A 87 -1.15 15.05 -2.84
CA VAL A 87 -2.22 15.25 -3.83
C VAL A 87 -2.11 14.25 -4.97
N ALA A 88 -0.90 14.01 -5.49
CA ALA A 88 -0.69 13.02 -6.53
C ALA A 88 -1.06 11.61 -6.03
N LEU A 89 -0.69 11.26 -4.80
CA LEU A 89 -1.05 10.00 -4.15
C LEU A 89 -2.58 9.83 -4.10
N LEU A 90 -3.29 10.84 -3.60
CA LEU A 90 -4.76 10.79 -3.49
C LEU A 90 -5.43 10.69 -4.85
N ALA A 91 -4.97 11.45 -5.86
CA ALA A 91 -5.49 11.38 -7.21
C ALA A 91 -5.26 9.99 -7.84
N GLY A 92 -4.08 9.40 -7.63
CA GLY A 92 -3.76 8.04 -8.05
C GLY A 92 -4.63 6.99 -7.36
N TRP A 93 -4.85 7.15 -6.06
CA TRP A 93 -5.69 6.25 -5.26
C TRP A 93 -7.15 6.29 -5.74
N ILE A 94 -7.74 7.49 -5.87
CA ILE A 94 -9.10 7.66 -6.40
C ILE A 94 -9.24 7.06 -7.79
N GLY A 95 -8.30 7.35 -8.70
CA GLY A 95 -8.34 6.84 -10.07
C GLY A 95 -8.24 5.31 -10.13
N ARG A 96 -7.37 4.72 -9.32
CA ARG A 96 -7.22 3.26 -9.21
C ARG A 96 -8.52 2.61 -8.74
N ASP A 97 -9.09 3.09 -7.65
CA ASP A 97 -10.26 2.47 -7.02
C ASP A 97 -11.50 2.64 -7.90
N ALA A 98 -11.65 3.80 -8.53
CA ALA A 98 -12.67 4.01 -9.56
C ALA A 98 -12.51 2.97 -10.68
N GLY A 99 -11.29 2.75 -11.18
CA GLY A 99 -11.01 1.72 -12.18
C GLY A 99 -11.42 0.31 -11.73
N LEU A 100 -11.06 -0.09 -10.50
CA LEU A 100 -11.41 -1.40 -9.93
C LEU A 100 -12.93 -1.59 -9.83
N TRP A 101 -13.65 -0.61 -9.28
CA TRP A 101 -15.09 -0.72 -9.06
C TRP A 101 -15.91 -0.61 -10.34
N MET A 102 -15.46 0.19 -11.30
CA MET A 102 -16.20 0.50 -12.52
C MET A 102 -16.02 -0.54 -13.62
N ARG A 103 -14.92 -1.30 -13.59
CA ARG A 103 -14.58 -2.27 -14.64
C ARG A 103 -15.69 -3.26 -14.97
N GLY A 104 -16.37 -3.79 -13.94
CA GLY A 104 -17.49 -4.74 -14.08
C GLY A 104 -18.86 -4.12 -14.36
N ARG A 105 -18.98 -2.79 -14.38
CA ARG A 105 -20.28 -2.07 -14.48
C ARG A 105 -20.76 -1.86 -15.92
N ALA A 106 -19.85 -1.87 -16.88
CA ALA A 106 -20.17 -1.76 -18.29
C ALA A 106 -19.35 -2.75 -19.13
N GLY A 107 -19.85 -3.04 -20.33
CA GLY A 107 -19.20 -3.95 -21.28
C GLY A 107 -18.45 -3.19 -22.37
N GLY A 108 -17.50 -3.89 -23.01
CA GLY A 108 -16.83 -3.42 -24.22
C GLY A 108 -15.34 -3.11 -24.03
N ARG A 109 -14.58 -3.29 -25.11
CA ARG A 109 -13.11 -3.17 -25.09
C ARG A 109 -12.63 -1.79 -24.66
N ALA A 110 -13.30 -0.72 -25.10
CA ALA A 110 -12.94 0.64 -24.75
C ALA A 110 -13.10 0.90 -23.24
N TRP A 111 -14.22 0.47 -22.65
CA TRP A 111 -14.47 0.62 -21.21
C TRP A 111 -13.45 -0.14 -20.37
N TRP A 112 -13.19 -1.42 -20.70
CA TRP A 112 -12.19 -2.21 -20.00
C TRP A 112 -10.79 -1.60 -20.14
N ALA A 113 -10.44 -1.05 -21.30
CA ALA A 113 -9.16 -0.37 -21.48
C ALA A 113 -9.03 0.88 -20.61
N VAL A 114 -10.08 1.70 -20.49
CA VAL A 114 -10.10 2.86 -19.59
C VAL A 114 -9.91 2.42 -18.14
N CYS A 115 -10.66 1.41 -17.69
CA CYS A 115 -10.57 0.92 -16.32
C CYS A 115 -9.20 0.27 -16.03
N ASP A 116 -8.70 -0.59 -16.92
CA ASP A 116 -7.37 -1.19 -16.80
C ASP A 116 -6.26 -0.11 -16.76
N THR A 117 -6.42 0.96 -17.54
CA THR A 117 -5.49 2.11 -17.54
C THR A 117 -5.58 2.89 -16.23
N ALA A 118 -6.78 3.16 -15.73
CA ALA A 118 -6.98 3.85 -14.45
C ALA A 118 -6.39 3.06 -13.28
N ILE A 119 -6.58 1.74 -13.25
CA ILE A 119 -5.96 0.83 -12.27
C ILE A 119 -4.44 0.91 -12.37
N THR A 120 -3.89 0.77 -13.57
CA THR A 120 -2.44 0.71 -13.78
C THR A 120 -1.78 2.05 -13.47
N ALA A 121 -2.23 3.12 -14.11
CA ALA A 121 -1.68 4.46 -13.94
C ALA A 121 -1.90 4.97 -12.51
N GLY A 122 -3.07 4.77 -11.93
CA GLY A 122 -3.35 5.14 -10.54
C GLY A 122 -2.42 4.43 -9.55
N SER A 123 -2.19 3.12 -9.74
CA SER A 123 -1.26 2.36 -8.90
C SER A 123 0.19 2.82 -9.04
N TRP A 124 0.62 3.15 -10.26
CA TRP A 124 1.95 3.74 -10.49
C TRP A 124 2.09 5.10 -9.82
N THR A 125 1.09 5.96 -9.94
CA THR A 125 1.07 7.27 -9.28
C THR A 125 1.18 7.13 -7.77
N VAL A 126 0.40 6.23 -7.14
CA VAL A 126 0.48 5.97 -5.70
C VAL A 126 1.87 5.51 -5.28
N ALA A 127 2.43 4.50 -5.97
CA ALA A 127 3.74 3.96 -5.62
C ALA A 127 4.88 4.98 -5.79
N LEU A 128 4.84 5.79 -6.86
CA LEU A 128 5.82 6.85 -7.10
C LEU A 128 5.69 7.99 -6.08
N SER A 129 4.47 8.39 -5.71
CA SER A 129 4.25 9.40 -4.68
C SER A 129 4.81 8.95 -3.32
N TRP A 130 4.55 7.70 -2.91
CA TRP A 130 5.16 7.13 -1.71
C TRP A 130 6.68 7.11 -1.80
N GLY A 131 7.22 6.69 -2.95
CA GLY A 131 8.66 6.71 -3.19
C GLY A 131 9.27 8.10 -3.06
N TRP A 132 8.59 9.12 -3.57
CA TRP A 132 9.04 10.52 -3.46
C TRP A 132 9.01 11.01 -2.01
N MET A 133 7.92 10.72 -1.28
CA MET A 133 7.82 11.03 0.15
C MET A 133 8.94 10.36 0.94
N PHE A 134 9.15 9.05 0.76
CA PHE A 134 10.23 8.32 1.43
C PHE A 134 11.62 8.86 1.10
N SER A 135 11.85 9.30 -0.14
CA SER A 135 13.14 9.89 -0.50
C SER A 135 13.46 11.14 0.34
N GLY A 136 12.45 11.96 0.64
CA GLY A 136 12.57 13.09 1.57
C GLY A 136 12.77 12.62 3.00
N LEU A 137 11.94 11.70 3.48
CA LEU A 137 12.02 11.18 4.85
C LEU A 137 13.38 10.53 5.16
N PHE A 138 13.96 9.77 4.22
CA PHE A 138 15.29 9.19 4.37
C PHE A 138 16.41 10.24 4.42
N ALA A 139 16.20 11.38 3.77
CA ALA A 139 17.10 12.53 3.81
C ALA A 139 16.81 13.49 4.98
N GLY A 140 15.79 13.22 5.81
CA GLY A 140 15.36 14.12 6.89
C GLY A 140 14.69 15.40 6.38
N ILE A 141 14.12 15.37 5.17
CA ILE A 141 13.39 16.50 4.56
C ILE A 141 11.89 16.22 4.67
N THR A 142 11.19 17.13 5.34
CA THR A 142 9.76 17.02 5.69
C THR A 142 8.97 18.25 5.24
N ASP A 143 9.63 19.40 5.09
CA ASP A 143 9.06 20.71 4.78
C ASP A 143 8.92 21.01 3.27
N ARG A 144 9.49 20.16 2.41
CA ARG A 144 9.43 20.30 0.94
C ARG A 144 9.67 18.96 0.23
N PRO A 145 9.25 18.79 -1.04
CA PRO A 145 9.60 17.62 -1.81
C PRO A 145 11.12 17.54 -2.03
N ALA A 146 11.68 16.34 -1.86
CA ALA A 146 13.06 16.08 -2.24
C ALA A 146 13.25 16.29 -3.76
N THR A 147 14.43 16.75 -4.17
CA THR A 147 14.73 17.06 -5.57
C THR A 147 16.03 16.40 -6.02
N GLY A 148 16.23 16.34 -7.34
CA GLY A 148 17.44 15.80 -7.95
C GLY A 148 17.39 14.29 -8.21
N LEU A 149 18.47 13.77 -8.80
CA LEU A 149 18.55 12.40 -9.28
C LEU A 149 18.43 11.37 -8.16
N GLY A 150 19.00 11.63 -6.98
CA GLY A 150 18.90 10.73 -5.83
C GLY A 150 17.46 10.50 -5.38
N ALA A 151 16.65 11.57 -5.31
CA ALA A 151 15.23 11.48 -4.98
C ALA A 151 14.45 10.69 -6.04
N ALA A 152 14.70 10.95 -7.32
CA ALA A 152 14.06 10.23 -8.42
C ALA A 152 14.42 8.73 -8.43
N LEU A 153 15.68 8.38 -8.17
CA LEU A 153 16.13 7.00 -8.08
C LEU A 153 15.55 6.28 -6.86
N ALA A 154 15.46 6.95 -5.71
CA ALA A 154 14.81 6.40 -4.52
C ALA A 154 13.32 6.16 -4.78
N ALA A 155 12.63 7.11 -5.41
CA ALA A 155 11.23 6.97 -5.77
C ALA A 155 10.99 5.80 -6.73
N LEU A 156 11.86 5.66 -7.74
CA LEU A 156 11.81 4.54 -8.67
C LEU A 156 12.11 3.20 -7.97
N ALA A 157 13.08 3.15 -7.06
CA ALA A 157 13.43 1.95 -6.31
C ALA A 157 12.25 1.48 -5.43
N VAL A 158 11.57 2.42 -4.76
CA VAL A 158 10.34 2.12 -4.00
C VAL A 158 9.24 1.63 -4.94
N ALA A 159 9.02 2.27 -6.09
CA ALA A 159 8.02 1.81 -7.06
C ALA A 159 8.33 0.40 -7.60
N VAL A 160 9.61 0.08 -7.87
CA VAL A 160 10.05 -1.28 -8.24
C VAL A 160 9.76 -2.28 -7.11
N LEU A 161 9.94 -1.88 -5.86
CA LEU A 161 9.59 -2.71 -4.70
C LEU A 161 8.07 -2.97 -4.65
N PHE A 162 7.22 -1.96 -4.90
CA PHE A 162 5.76 -2.16 -5.04
C PHE A 162 5.43 -3.15 -6.15
N GLY A 163 5.95 -2.95 -7.36
CA GLY A 163 5.71 -3.88 -8.47
C GLY A 163 6.18 -5.31 -8.16
N SER A 164 7.35 -5.45 -7.53
CA SER A 164 7.88 -6.76 -7.11
C SER A 164 7.00 -7.42 -6.05
N HIS A 165 6.55 -6.66 -5.06
CA HIS A 165 5.67 -7.17 -4.02
C HIS A 165 4.31 -7.61 -4.58
N GLY A 166 3.77 -6.85 -5.53
CA GLY A 166 2.55 -7.21 -6.27
C GLY A 166 2.69 -8.47 -7.13
N LEU A 167 3.84 -8.67 -7.79
CA LEU A 167 4.14 -9.91 -8.51
C LEU A 167 4.26 -11.11 -7.56
N ALA A 168 4.90 -10.94 -6.41
CA ALA A 168 5.02 -11.98 -5.39
C ALA A 168 3.64 -12.39 -4.84
N PHE A 169 2.79 -11.41 -4.57
CA PHE A 169 1.39 -11.63 -4.20
C PHE A 169 0.60 -12.33 -5.31
N ALA A 170 0.70 -11.85 -6.55
CA ALA A 170 0.06 -12.47 -7.71
C ALA A 170 0.47 -13.94 -7.87
N ALA A 171 1.75 -14.25 -7.64
CA ALA A 171 2.26 -15.60 -7.70
C ALA A 171 1.65 -16.52 -6.64
N LEU A 172 1.41 -16.02 -5.41
CA LEU A 172 0.72 -16.75 -4.35
C LEU A 172 -0.76 -16.99 -4.64
N ARG A 173 -1.42 -16.02 -5.28
CA ARG A 173 -2.89 -15.98 -5.37
C ARG A 173 -3.44 -16.49 -6.68
N LEU A 174 -2.68 -16.38 -7.77
CA LEU A 174 -3.12 -16.81 -9.10
C LEU A 174 -2.75 -18.28 -9.37
N SER A 175 -3.33 -18.81 -10.43
CA SER A 175 -3.08 -20.16 -10.93
C SER A 175 -2.73 -20.13 -12.43
N GLY A 176 -2.30 -21.29 -12.97
CA GLY A 176 -2.08 -21.46 -14.41
C GLY A 176 -1.08 -20.48 -15.03
N PRO A 177 -1.33 -19.97 -16.26
CA PRO A 177 -0.41 -19.10 -16.97
C PRO A 177 -0.10 -17.78 -16.25
N LEU A 178 -1.07 -17.22 -15.52
CA LEU A 178 -0.89 -15.97 -14.76
C LEU A 178 0.11 -16.14 -13.63
N ARG A 179 0.02 -17.25 -12.90
CA ARG A 179 0.99 -17.63 -11.86
C ARG A 179 2.39 -17.79 -12.45
N THR A 180 2.51 -18.48 -13.59
CA THR A 180 3.82 -18.68 -14.24
C THR A 180 4.47 -17.36 -14.62
N ARG A 181 3.69 -16.40 -15.15
CA ARG A 181 4.20 -15.04 -15.46
C ARG A 181 4.57 -14.28 -14.19
N ALA A 182 3.71 -14.29 -13.17
CA ALA A 182 3.99 -13.62 -11.90
C ALA A 182 5.29 -14.11 -11.24
N ARG A 183 5.60 -15.41 -11.37
CA ARG A 183 6.82 -16.02 -10.85
C ARG A 183 8.07 -15.77 -11.68
N GLY A 184 7.93 -15.46 -12.96
CA GLY A 184 9.04 -15.37 -13.92
C GLY A 184 10.25 -14.57 -13.40
N PRO A 185 10.05 -13.34 -12.89
CA PRO A 185 11.15 -12.51 -12.37
C PRO A 185 11.88 -13.09 -11.15
N PHE A 186 11.26 -13.99 -10.39
CA PHE A 186 11.82 -14.56 -9.15
C PHE A 186 12.40 -15.96 -9.32
N GLY A 187 12.23 -16.58 -10.49
CA GLY A 187 12.76 -17.89 -10.81
C GLY A 187 12.25 -19.00 -9.86
N PRO A 188 13.12 -19.92 -9.41
CA PRO A 188 12.74 -21.09 -8.62
C PRO A 188 12.52 -20.80 -7.13
N SER A 189 12.71 -19.57 -6.66
CA SER A 189 12.83 -19.15 -5.24
C SER A 189 11.64 -19.43 -4.32
N GLY A 190 10.57 -20.05 -4.84
CA GLY A 190 9.34 -20.34 -4.10
C GLY A 190 8.51 -19.08 -3.84
N GLU A 191 7.19 -19.19 -3.98
CA GLU A 191 6.29 -18.01 -3.91
C GLU A 191 6.19 -17.43 -2.50
N ALA A 192 6.14 -18.29 -1.48
CA ALA A 192 6.02 -17.87 -0.09
C ALA A 192 7.29 -17.16 0.42
N PRO A 193 8.52 -17.68 0.19
CA PRO A 193 9.74 -16.96 0.52
C PRO A 193 9.87 -15.61 -0.21
N THR A 194 9.52 -15.54 -1.50
CA THR A 194 9.54 -14.28 -2.25
C THR A 194 8.56 -13.26 -1.68
N PHE A 195 7.32 -13.68 -1.37
CA PHE A 195 6.36 -12.78 -0.76
C PHE A 195 6.81 -12.32 0.63
N ALA A 196 7.32 -13.23 1.47
CA ALA A 196 7.84 -12.88 2.79
C ALA A 196 9.01 -11.88 2.71
N LEU A 197 9.94 -12.07 1.78
CA LEU A 197 11.07 -11.16 1.57
C LEU A 197 10.61 -9.77 1.11
N THR A 198 9.70 -9.72 0.14
CA THR A 198 9.17 -8.44 -0.34
C THR A 198 8.29 -7.75 0.71
N SER A 199 7.53 -8.50 1.53
CA SER A 199 6.83 -7.96 2.71
C SER A 199 7.80 -7.38 3.73
N ALA A 200 8.90 -8.07 4.02
CA ALA A 200 9.92 -7.55 4.95
C ALA A 200 10.52 -6.24 4.42
N ALA A 201 10.85 -6.19 3.12
CA ALA A 201 11.32 -4.97 2.49
C ALA A 201 10.29 -3.83 2.53
N MET A 202 8.99 -4.14 2.34
CA MET A 202 7.90 -3.17 2.49
C MET A 202 7.80 -2.63 3.92
N ALA A 203 7.89 -3.52 4.93
CA ALA A 203 7.85 -3.15 6.33
C ALA A 203 9.03 -2.24 6.73
N LEU A 204 10.20 -2.43 6.11
CA LEU A 204 11.38 -1.61 6.40
C LEU A 204 11.23 -0.15 5.96
N LEU A 205 10.40 0.16 4.95
CA LEU A 205 10.22 1.54 4.48
C LEU A 205 9.70 2.49 5.58
N PRO A 206 8.50 2.28 6.18
CA PRO A 206 8.00 3.15 7.24
C PRO A 206 8.85 3.11 8.51
N LEU A 207 9.46 1.96 8.83
CA LEU A 207 10.34 1.85 10.00
C LEU A 207 11.62 2.67 9.83
N ALA A 208 12.28 2.59 8.68
CA ALA A 208 13.48 3.37 8.38
C ALA A 208 13.19 4.87 8.33
N ALA A 209 12.04 5.26 7.77
CA ALA A 209 11.58 6.64 7.79
C ALA A 209 11.30 7.13 9.22
N GLY A 210 10.61 6.33 10.02
CA GLY A 210 10.26 6.65 11.41
C GLY A 210 11.47 6.92 12.31
N ILE A 211 12.62 6.26 12.06
CA ILE A 211 13.88 6.52 12.79
C ILE A 211 14.38 7.96 12.61
N ARG A 212 14.05 8.61 11.48
CA ARG A 212 14.44 9.99 11.18
C ARG A 212 13.44 11.02 11.69
N LEU A 213 12.23 10.59 12.05
CA LEU A 213 11.16 11.48 12.45
C LEU A 213 11.23 11.77 13.96
N PRO A 214 10.99 13.02 14.38
CA PRO A 214 11.02 13.41 15.80
C PRO A 214 9.73 12.98 16.54
N LEU A 215 9.31 11.71 16.41
CA LEU A 215 8.00 11.21 16.84
C LEU A 215 7.65 11.56 18.29
N ALA A 216 8.59 11.37 19.23
CA ALA A 216 8.34 11.68 20.64
C ALA A 216 8.19 13.19 20.90
N ALA A 217 8.90 14.03 20.15
CA ALA A 217 8.86 15.48 20.32
C ALA A 217 7.63 16.12 19.67
N THR A 218 7.04 15.45 18.67
CA THR A 218 5.84 15.90 17.95
C THR A 218 4.56 15.20 18.41
N ALA A 219 4.64 14.44 19.50
CA ALA A 219 3.50 13.72 20.04
C ALA A 219 2.49 14.68 20.67
N ALA A 220 1.20 14.35 20.59
CA ALA A 220 0.13 15.08 21.24
C ALA A 220 0.27 15.08 22.77
N ASP A 221 -0.48 15.98 23.42
CA ASP A 221 -0.51 16.08 24.88
C ASP A 221 -1.04 14.80 25.55
N ASP A 222 -0.68 14.61 26.82
CA ASP A 222 -1.05 13.42 27.60
C ASP A 222 -2.56 13.15 27.64
N GLY A 223 -3.40 14.19 27.64
CA GLY A 223 -4.85 14.05 27.65
C GLY A 223 -5.37 13.45 26.35
N THR A 224 -4.88 13.96 25.22
CA THR A 224 -5.19 13.44 23.88
C THR A 224 -4.72 11.98 23.74
N LEU A 225 -3.50 11.66 24.16
CA LEU A 225 -2.98 10.29 24.09
C LEU A 225 -3.73 9.33 25.03
N ALA A 226 -4.11 9.78 26.23
CA ALA A 226 -4.89 8.99 27.18
C ALA A 226 -6.29 8.64 26.64
N PHE A 227 -6.86 9.48 25.77
CA PHE A 227 -8.12 9.18 25.09
C PHE A 227 -7.92 8.27 23.86
N LEU A 228 -6.94 8.56 23.01
CA LEU A 228 -6.74 7.85 21.74
C LEU A 228 -6.23 6.42 21.93
N LEU A 229 -5.26 6.19 22.82
CA LEU A 229 -4.62 4.88 22.97
C LEU A 229 -5.60 3.76 23.39
N PRO A 230 -6.53 3.98 24.34
CA PRO A 230 -7.57 2.99 24.65
C PRO A 230 -8.48 2.67 23.46
N VAL A 231 -8.86 3.68 22.67
CA VAL A 231 -9.68 3.48 21.46
C VAL A 231 -8.95 2.58 20.47
N VAL A 232 -7.67 2.86 20.22
CA VAL A 232 -6.82 2.02 19.36
C VAL A 232 -6.69 0.61 19.93
N ALA A 233 -6.52 0.45 21.25
CA ALA A 233 -6.42 -0.86 21.89
C ALA A 233 -7.68 -1.72 21.72
N ILE A 234 -8.86 -1.09 21.61
CA ILE A 234 -10.14 -1.79 21.35
C ILE A 234 -10.30 -2.11 19.85
N ILE A 235 -9.96 -1.17 18.96
CA ILE A 235 -10.14 -1.33 17.51
C ILE A 235 -9.13 -2.32 16.93
N LEU A 236 -7.88 -2.29 17.39
CA LEU A 236 -6.79 -3.11 16.87
C LEU A 236 -7.11 -4.61 16.82
N PRO A 237 -7.58 -5.28 17.90
CA PRO A 237 -7.92 -6.70 17.83
C PRO A 237 -9.07 -7.00 16.86
N LEU A 238 -10.03 -6.08 16.70
CA LEU A 238 -11.14 -6.24 15.73
C LEU A 238 -10.61 -6.14 14.30
N LEU A 239 -9.73 -5.17 14.02
CA LEU A 239 -9.09 -5.00 12.74
C LEU A 239 -8.22 -6.21 12.37
N LEU A 240 -7.45 -6.73 13.33
CA LEU A 240 -6.67 -7.96 13.15
C LEU A 240 -7.56 -9.18 12.91
N ALA A 241 -8.63 -9.35 13.69
CA ALA A 241 -9.57 -10.45 13.51
C ALA A 241 -10.24 -10.38 12.12
N ALA A 242 -10.67 -9.19 11.69
CA ALA A 242 -11.24 -8.97 10.36
C ALA A 242 -10.24 -9.28 9.25
N GLN A 243 -8.97 -8.86 9.40
CA GLN A 243 -7.91 -9.14 8.42
C GLN A 243 -7.62 -10.64 8.32
N VAL A 244 -7.47 -11.32 9.48
CA VAL A 244 -7.23 -12.76 9.54
C VAL A 244 -8.41 -13.53 8.96
N TRP A 245 -9.64 -13.14 9.31
CA TRP A 245 -10.85 -13.77 8.80
C TRP A 245 -10.93 -13.65 7.27
N THR A 246 -10.78 -12.43 6.74
CA THR A 246 -10.76 -12.15 5.31
C THR A 246 -9.70 -13.00 4.60
N TRP A 247 -8.47 -13.04 5.13
CA TRP A 247 -7.40 -13.84 4.54
C TRP A 247 -7.71 -15.34 4.58
N SER A 248 -8.32 -15.83 5.66
CA SER A 248 -8.68 -17.25 5.81
C SER A 248 -9.76 -17.68 4.81
N VAL A 249 -10.79 -16.84 4.61
CA VAL A 249 -11.90 -17.10 3.69
C VAL A 249 -11.42 -17.11 2.25
N PHE A 250 -10.58 -16.14 1.90
CA PHE A 250 -10.09 -15.98 0.53
C PHE A 250 -8.71 -16.57 0.29
N ARG A 251 -8.21 -17.50 1.12
CA ARG A 251 -6.86 -18.07 0.99
C ARG A 251 -6.62 -18.89 -0.29
N HIS A 252 -7.69 -19.36 -0.91
CA HIS A 252 -7.62 -20.24 -2.07
C HIS A 252 -7.20 -19.46 -3.32
N ARG A 253 -6.52 -20.16 -4.24
CA ARG A 253 -6.08 -19.54 -5.48
C ARG A 253 -7.25 -19.19 -6.38
N VAL A 254 -7.13 -18.06 -7.06
CA VAL A 254 -8.06 -17.62 -8.08
C VAL A 254 -7.77 -18.38 -9.38
N THR A 255 -8.77 -19.12 -9.84
CA THR A 255 -8.72 -19.96 -11.04
C THR A 255 -9.48 -19.38 -12.23
N GLY A 256 -10.31 -18.36 -12.01
CA GLY A 256 -11.14 -17.75 -13.04
C GLY A 256 -11.53 -16.30 -12.71
N PRO A 257 -12.26 -15.63 -13.63
CA PRO A 257 -12.66 -14.24 -13.45
C PRO A 257 -13.62 -14.07 -12.27
N GLY A 258 -13.44 -12.99 -11.52
CA GLY A 258 -14.31 -12.61 -10.40
C GLY A 258 -15.45 -11.68 -10.81
N TYR A 259 -16.21 -11.20 -9.83
CA TYR A 259 -17.31 -10.26 -10.05
C TYR A 259 -16.84 -8.88 -10.52
N LEU A 260 -15.65 -8.43 -10.08
CA LEU A 260 -14.96 -7.24 -10.60
C LEU A 260 -14.38 -7.47 -12.01
#